data_AF-A0A088QW63-F1
#
_entry.id   AF-A0A088QW63-F1
#
_cell.length_a   1.000
_cell.length_b   1.000
_cell.length_c   1.000
_cell.angle_alpha   90.00
_cell.angle_beta   90.00
_cell.angle_gamma   90.00
#
_symmetry.space_group_name_H-M   'P 1'
#
loop_
_entity.id
_entity.type
_entity.pdbx_description
1 polymer ?
#
loop_
_entity_poly.entity_id
_entity_poly.type
_entity_poly.pdbx_seq_one_letter_code
_entity_poly.pdbx_strand_id
1 'polypeptide(L)'
;MAQAPKEKKKGGCFKWGGIAAGAVVVLAVAASLTGGGDADSGSDSEAASLFDSDTAVAADSGSVENADFAENPGAALEEQQGQAEEQEKQEKQEEKAPTEYKNALRKAKSYSDLMHMSKAGIYDQLTSEYGEKFSPEAAQYAMDNLEVDWNKNALEKARSYQDSMAMSPDAIYEQLTSEYGEQFTPEEAQYAADNL
;
A
#
# COMPACT_ATOMS: atom_id res chain seq x y z
N MET A 1 -1.08 11.88 -64.52
CA MET A 1 -1.94 10.81 -63.94
C MET A 1 -1.54 10.69 -62.48
N ALA A 2 -2.07 11.55 -61.61
CA ALA A 2 -3.24 11.31 -60.76
C ALA A 2 -2.94 10.29 -59.64
N GLN A 3 -2.97 10.80 -58.41
CA GLN A 3 -2.69 10.13 -57.12
C GLN A 3 -3.77 9.10 -56.75
N ALA A 4 -3.41 8.13 -55.88
CA ALA A 4 -4.28 7.70 -54.79
C ALA A 4 -3.48 7.04 -53.64
N PRO A 5 -3.70 7.44 -52.37
CA PRO A 5 -2.96 6.99 -51.18
C PRO A 5 -3.57 5.73 -50.52
N LYS A 6 -2.76 4.99 -49.74
CA LYS A 6 -3.23 3.88 -48.92
C LYS A 6 -3.71 4.36 -47.54
N GLU A 7 -4.89 3.87 -47.17
CA GLU A 7 -5.71 4.31 -46.04
C GLU A 7 -5.18 3.89 -44.66
N LYS A 8 -5.49 4.72 -43.65
CA LYS A 8 -5.32 4.45 -42.22
C LYS A 8 -6.51 3.62 -41.71
N LYS A 9 -6.26 2.47 -41.07
CA LYS A 9 -7.26 1.77 -40.28
C LYS A 9 -7.38 2.39 -38.88
N LYS A 10 -8.47 3.11 -38.64
CA LYS A 10 -9.06 3.34 -37.31
C LYS A 10 -10.06 2.21 -37.04
N GLY A 11 -9.99 1.61 -35.86
CA GLY A 11 -11.02 0.76 -35.28
C GLY A 11 -10.62 0.44 -33.85
N GLY A 12 -11.46 0.50 -32.84
CA GLY A 12 -12.86 0.86 -32.72
C GLY A 12 -13.18 0.75 -31.22
N CYS A 13 -13.98 1.67 -30.67
CA CYS A 13 -14.37 1.62 -29.27
C CYS A 13 -15.22 0.37 -29.02
N PHE A 14 -14.79 -0.51 -28.12
CA PHE A 14 -15.65 -1.55 -27.59
C PHE A 14 -16.23 -1.08 -26.27
N LYS A 15 -17.45 -0.55 -26.37
CA LYS A 15 -18.37 -0.36 -25.27
C LYS A 15 -18.80 -1.74 -24.77
N TRP A 16 -18.51 -2.09 -23.52
CA TRP A 16 -19.18 -3.19 -22.86
C TRP A 16 -20.33 -2.64 -22.02
N GLY A 17 -21.53 -2.84 -22.54
CA GLY A 17 -22.78 -2.65 -21.82
C GLY A 17 -23.00 -3.78 -20.81
N GLY A 18 -23.72 -3.46 -19.75
CA GLY A 18 -23.97 -4.36 -18.63
C GLY A 18 -24.77 -5.61 -18.98
N ILE A 19 -24.60 -6.60 -18.10
CA ILE A 19 -25.52 -7.72 -17.95
C ILE A 19 -25.83 -7.84 -16.46
N ALA A 20 -27.08 -7.54 -16.13
CA ALA A 20 -27.71 -7.92 -14.88
C ALA A 20 -28.22 -9.37 -14.99
N ALA A 21 -27.77 -10.22 -14.08
CA ALA A 21 -28.41 -11.47 -13.61
C ALA A 21 -27.51 -11.96 -12.44
N GLY A 22 -27.91 -12.07 -11.18
CA GLY A 22 -29.22 -12.40 -10.63
C GLY A 22 -29.21 -13.87 -10.18
N ALA A 23 -28.65 -14.17 -8.99
CA ALA A 23 -28.98 -15.36 -8.19
C ALA A 23 -28.29 -15.41 -6.79
N VAL A 24 -29.13 -15.40 -5.74
CA VAL A 24 -29.19 -16.31 -4.55
C VAL A 24 -27.91 -16.43 -3.68
N VAL A 25 -27.90 -16.22 -2.35
CA VAL A 25 -28.55 -16.98 -1.27
C VAL A 25 -28.66 -16.09 -0.01
N VAL A 26 -29.87 -15.93 0.54
CA VAL A 26 -30.08 -15.38 1.89
C VAL A 26 -30.11 -16.56 2.87
N LEU A 27 -29.06 -16.71 3.68
CA LEU A 27 -29.03 -17.64 4.80
C LEU A 27 -29.53 -16.90 6.05
N ALA A 28 -30.73 -17.28 6.49
CA ALA A 28 -31.34 -16.87 7.73
C ALA A 28 -30.60 -17.53 8.91
N VAL A 29 -29.99 -16.72 9.78
CA VAL A 29 -29.62 -17.16 11.13
C VAL A 29 -30.70 -16.65 12.08
N ALA A 30 -31.56 -17.57 12.51
CA ALA A 30 -32.52 -17.35 13.57
C ALA A 30 -31.76 -17.32 14.92
N ALA A 31 -31.58 -16.14 15.50
CA ALA A 31 -31.16 -15.99 16.89
C ALA A 31 -32.40 -16.13 17.79
N SER A 32 -32.62 -17.32 18.34
CA SER A 32 -33.59 -17.56 19.40
C SER A 32 -33.11 -16.93 20.71
N LEU A 33 -33.88 -15.98 21.20
CA LEU A 33 -33.75 -15.35 22.50
C LEU A 33 -34.43 -16.23 23.57
N THR A 34 -33.64 -16.92 24.38
CA THR A 34 -34.01 -17.60 25.64
C THR A 34 -32.70 -17.73 26.43
N GLY A 35 -32.49 -17.26 27.67
CA GLY A 35 -33.38 -16.93 28.76
C GLY A 35 -33.00 -17.77 29.99
N GLY A 36 -32.14 -17.23 30.89
CA GLY A 36 -32.04 -17.56 32.34
C GLY A 36 -31.32 -18.85 32.80
N GLY A 37 -30.54 -18.75 33.88
CA GLY A 37 -30.16 -19.90 34.72
C GLY A 37 -28.80 -19.78 35.43
N ASP A 38 -28.84 -19.56 36.75
CA ASP A 38 -27.73 -19.33 37.70
C ASP A 38 -26.83 -20.54 38.06
N ALA A 39 -25.63 -20.19 38.57
CA ALA A 39 -24.89 -20.74 39.72
C ALA A 39 -24.07 -22.06 39.68
N ASP A 40 -22.91 -21.93 40.37
CA ASP A 40 -22.08 -22.93 41.07
C ASP A 40 -21.13 -23.81 40.22
N SER A 41 -19.96 -24.29 40.65
CA SER A 41 -18.85 -23.93 41.57
C SER A 41 -17.85 -25.10 41.46
N GLY A 42 -16.56 -24.86 41.72
CA GLY A 42 -15.48 -25.85 41.75
C GLY A 42 -14.28 -25.33 40.96
N SER A 43 -13.25 -24.75 41.59
CA SER A 43 -12.18 -25.46 42.33
C SER A 43 -11.66 -26.64 41.48
N ASP A 44 -10.45 -26.60 40.92
CA ASP A 44 -9.24 -26.64 41.72
C ASP A 44 -8.03 -25.87 41.14
N SER A 45 -7.31 -25.28 42.08
CA SER A 45 -5.93 -24.83 42.01
C SER A 45 -5.00 -26.04 42.15
N GLU A 46 -3.88 -26.07 41.42
CA GLU A 46 -2.61 -26.59 41.93
C GLU A 46 -1.46 -25.94 41.15
N ALA A 47 -0.48 -25.48 41.91
CA ALA A 47 0.65 -24.67 41.52
C ALA A 47 1.89 -25.55 41.30
N ALA A 48 2.86 -25.05 40.53
CA ALA A 48 4.27 -25.18 40.87
C ALA A 48 5.12 -24.22 40.02
N SER A 49 5.49 -23.11 40.65
CA SER A 49 6.71 -22.35 40.39
C SER A 49 7.95 -23.23 40.61
N LEU A 50 9.08 -22.90 39.95
CA LEU A 50 10.37 -22.55 40.59
C LEU A 50 11.53 -22.51 39.57
N PHE A 51 12.48 -21.62 39.85
CA PHE A 51 13.87 -21.46 39.33
C PHE A 51 14.07 -20.60 38.07
N ASP A 52 15.00 -19.66 37.96
CA ASP A 52 15.82 -18.83 38.88
C ASP A 52 16.55 -17.81 37.96
N SER A 53 16.75 -16.59 38.44
CA SER A 53 17.52 -15.55 37.73
C SER A 53 18.98 -15.62 38.15
N ASP A 54 19.93 -15.60 37.20
CA ASP A 54 21.14 -14.76 37.31
C ASP A 54 22.07 -14.92 36.10
N THR A 55 22.47 -13.79 35.49
CA THR A 55 23.87 -13.52 35.09
C THR A 55 23.96 -12.25 34.24
N ALA A 56 24.57 -11.24 34.87
CA ALA A 56 25.17 -10.09 34.22
C ALA A 56 26.59 -10.45 33.75
N VAL A 57 26.98 -9.99 32.56
CA VAL A 57 28.38 -9.78 32.20
C VAL A 57 28.55 -8.45 31.51
N ALA A 58 29.48 -7.67 32.06
CA ALA A 58 29.87 -6.34 31.63
C ALA A 58 30.99 -6.41 30.58
N ALA A 59 31.02 -5.35 29.76
CA ALA A 59 32.18 -4.69 29.15
C ALA A 59 33.14 -5.50 28.26
N ASP A 60 33.24 -5.08 27.00
CA ASP A 60 34.53 -4.90 26.35
C ASP A 60 34.51 -3.69 25.40
N SER A 61 35.56 -2.88 25.46
CA SER A 61 35.80 -1.66 24.69
C SER A 61 36.77 -1.95 23.56
N GLY A 62 36.47 -1.49 22.35
CA GLY A 62 37.41 -1.44 21.24
C GLY A 62 37.28 -0.13 20.48
N SER A 63 38.17 0.82 20.78
CA SER A 63 38.42 2.07 20.04
C SER A 63 39.58 1.85 19.06
N VAL A 64 39.47 2.36 17.83
CA VAL A 64 40.52 3.02 17.01
C VAL A 64 39.87 3.59 15.72
N GLU A 65 39.82 4.92 15.53
CA GLU A 65 40.69 5.76 14.66
C GLU A 65 40.41 5.61 13.14
N ASN A 66 39.79 6.58 12.45
CA ASN A 66 40.25 7.91 11.95
C ASN A 66 40.71 7.89 10.47
N ALA A 67 40.54 9.06 9.83
CA ALA A 67 40.96 9.50 8.48
C ALA A 67 39.91 9.27 7.36
N ASP A 68 39.17 10.29 6.94
CA ASP A 68 39.59 11.40 6.05
C ASP A 68 39.54 10.96 4.57
N PHE A 69 38.50 11.38 3.86
CA PHE A 69 38.59 11.59 2.41
C PHE A 69 37.71 12.77 1.97
N ALA A 70 38.45 13.78 1.52
CA ALA A 70 38.07 15.09 1.03
C ALA A 70 36.86 15.18 0.08
N GLU A 71 36.16 16.29 0.30
CA GLU A 71 35.43 17.17 -0.63
C GLU A 71 35.55 16.89 -2.14
N ASN A 72 34.38 16.77 -2.77
CA ASN A 72 34.14 17.33 -4.10
C ASN A 72 32.68 17.87 -4.19
N PRO A 73 32.37 19.09 -3.70
CA PRO A 73 31.05 19.68 -3.81
C PRO A 73 30.98 20.55 -5.08
N GLY A 74 30.95 19.92 -6.25
CA GLY A 74 30.95 20.63 -7.53
C GLY A 74 29.76 20.37 -8.44
N ALA A 75 28.97 19.32 -8.21
CA ALA A 75 27.92 18.88 -9.14
C ALA A 75 26.52 18.72 -8.52
N ALA A 76 26.38 18.89 -7.20
CA ALA A 76 25.11 18.70 -6.49
C ALA A 76 24.24 19.97 -6.39
N LEU A 77 24.73 21.12 -6.86
CA LEU A 77 24.08 22.41 -6.65
C LEU A 77 23.07 22.79 -7.74
N GLU A 78 22.96 22.03 -8.83
CA GLU A 78 21.98 22.30 -9.89
C GLU A 78 20.68 21.50 -9.74
N GLU A 79 20.68 20.35 -9.05
CA GLU A 79 19.44 19.56 -8.81
C GLU A 79 18.59 20.08 -7.64
N GLN A 80 19.17 20.82 -6.69
CA GLN A 80 18.43 21.33 -5.53
C GLN A 80 17.58 22.57 -5.80
N GLN A 81 17.82 23.32 -6.88
CA GLN A 81 17.00 24.50 -7.20
C GLN A 81 15.66 24.15 -7.87
N GLY A 82 15.55 23.00 -8.54
CA GLY A 82 14.28 22.56 -9.14
C GLY A 82 13.24 22.11 -8.11
N GLN A 83 13.69 21.41 -7.06
CA GLN A 83 12.79 20.84 -6.04
C GLN A 83 12.18 21.90 -5.12
N ALA A 84 12.93 22.97 -4.78
CA ALA A 84 12.44 24.02 -3.90
C ALA A 84 11.37 24.91 -4.58
N GLU A 85 11.50 25.20 -5.88
CA GLU A 85 10.50 25.94 -6.64
C GLU A 85 9.24 25.09 -6.94
N GLU A 86 9.39 23.77 -7.07
CA GLU A 86 8.27 22.85 -7.27
C GLU A 86 7.48 22.61 -5.97
N GLN A 87 8.16 22.53 -4.82
CA GLN A 87 7.53 22.44 -3.49
C GLN A 87 6.76 23.71 -3.10
N GLU A 88 7.31 24.92 -3.30
CA GLU A 88 6.56 26.17 -3.04
C GLU A 88 5.35 26.34 -3.96
N LYS A 89 5.43 25.80 -5.19
CA LYS A 89 4.31 25.84 -6.15
C LYS A 89 3.27 24.77 -5.88
N GLN A 90 3.65 23.61 -5.33
CA GLN A 90 2.74 22.56 -4.88
C GLN A 90 1.99 22.98 -3.61
N GLU A 91 2.66 23.55 -2.60
CA GLU A 91 2.00 24.05 -1.37
C GLU A 91 0.94 25.13 -1.70
N LYS A 92 1.24 26.02 -2.65
CA LYS A 92 0.31 27.08 -3.09
C LYS A 92 -0.85 26.59 -3.96
N GLN A 93 -0.67 25.45 -4.64
CA GLN A 93 -1.75 24.79 -5.39
C GLN A 93 -2.64 23.95 -4.48
N GLU A 94 -2.07 23.32 -3.45
CA GLU A 94 -2.83 22.57 -2.44
C GLU A 94 -3.80 23.47 -1.68
N GLU A 95 -3.45 24.74 -1.42
CA GLU A 95 -4.38 25.70 -0.78
C GLU A 95 -5.64 25.96 -1.63
N LYS A 96 -5.50 25.99 -2.97
CA LYS A 96 -6.58 26.28 -3.92
C LYS A 96 -7.27 25.05 -4.50
N ALA A 97 -6.74 23.85 -4.27
CA ALA A 97 -7.35 22.62 -4.73
C ALA A 97 -8.77 22.47 -4.13
N PRO A 98 -9.76 22.01 -4.90
CA PRO A 98 -11.09 21.73 -4.37
C PRO A 98 -11.01 20.82 -3.14
N THR A 99 -11.92 20.99 -2.18
CA THR A 99 -11.95 20.18 -0.95
C THR A 99 -11.88 18.68 -1.22
N GLU A 100 -12.53 18.23 -2.31
CA GLU A 100 -12.49 16.84 -2.77
C GLU A 100 -11.07 16.32 -3.03
N TYR A 101 -10.19 17.14 -3.63
CA TYR A 101 -8.84 16.76 -4.02
C TYR A 101 -7.96 16.58 -2.78
N LYS A 102 -8.09 17.49 -1.81
CA LYS A 102 -7.41 17.37 -0.50
C LYS A 102 -7.90 16.15 0.28
N ASN A 103 -9.20 15.83 0.17
CA ASN A 103 -9.76 14.64 0.79
C ASN A 103 -9.22 13.36 0.15
N ALA A 104 -9.16 13.32 -1.18
CA ALA A 104 -8.59 12.20 -1.93
C ALA A 104 -7.12 11.98 -1.55
N LEU A 105 -6.30 13.05 -1.49
CA LEU A 105 -4.89 12.96 -1.06
C LEU A 105 -4.75 12.39 0.36
N ARG A 106 -5.54 12.87 1.33
CA ARG A 106 -5.52 12.33 2.70
C ARG A 106 -5.92 10.86 2.77
N LYS A 107 -6.87 10.44 1.94
CA LYS A 107 -7.27 9.03 1.83
C LYS A 107 -6.19 8.17 1.18
N ALA A 108 -5.60 8.65 0.09
CA ALA A 108 -4.48 8.00 -0.59
C ALA A 108 -3.32 7.74 0.38
N LYS A 109 -2.96 8.77 1.16
CA LYS A 109 -1.96 8.65 2.23
C LYS A 109 -2.35 7.60 3.27
N SER A 110 -3.60 7.59 3.71
CA SER A 110 -4.07 6.60 4.69
C SER A 110 -3.99 5.16 4.14
N TYR A 111 -4.31 4.95 2.86
CA TYR A 111 -4.21 3.63 2.23
C TYR A 111 -2.75 3.17 2.08
N SER A 112 -1.86 4.08 1.72
CA SER A 112 -0.42 3.78 1.70
C SER A 112 0.10 3.43 3.10
N ASP A 113 -0.15 4.31 4.08
CA ASP A 113 0.45 4.21 5.42
C ASP A 113 -0.10 3.03 6.24
N LEU A 114 -1.40 2.71 6.09
CA LEU A 114 -2.07 1.72 6.93
C LEU A 114 -2.29 0.38 6.25
N MET A 115 -2.43 0.37 4.93
CA MET A 115 -2.76 -0.85 4.17
C MET A 115 -1.65 -1.26 3.20
N HIS A 116 -0.59 -0.45 3.08
CA HIS A 116 0.57 -0.69 2.22
C HIS A 116 0.15 -1.06 0.80
N MET A 117 -0.84 -0.35 0.27
CA MET A 117 -1.38 -0.61 -1.06
C MET A 117 -0.42 -0.12 -2.15
N SER A 118 -0.52 -0.73 -3.33
CA SER A 118 0.19 -0.27 -4.52
C SER A 118 -0.38 1.04 -5.06
N LYS A 119 0.37 1.68 -5.96
CA LYS A 119 -0.08 2.88 -6.66
C LYS A 119 -1.39 2.64 -7.42
N ALA A 120 -1.49 1.52 -8.13
CA ALA A 120 -2.69 1.15 -8.88
C ALA A 120 -3.88 0.87 -7.94
N GLY A 121 -3.65 0.08 -6.90
CA GLY A 121 -4.69 -0.27 -5.94
C GLY A 121 -5.26 0.95 -5.21
N ILE A 122 -4.42 1.94 -4.86
CA ILE A 122 -4.90 3.18 -4.23
C ILE A 122 -5.78 3.97 -5.20
N TYR A 123 -5.36 4.14 -6.46
CA TYR A 123 -6.17 4.85 -7.46
C TYR A 123 -7.53 4.18 -7.69
N ASP A 124 -7.54 2.86 -7.84
CA ASP A 124 -8.77 2.09 -8.02
C ASP A 124 -9.68 2.20 -6.81
N GLN A 125 -9.12 2.17 -5.60
CA GLN A 125 -9.89 2.31 -4.37
C GLN A 125 -10.49 3.72 -4.20
N LEU A 126 -9.76 4.77 -4.60
CA LEU A 126 -10.26 6.14 -4.56
C LEU A 126 -11.41 6.36 -5.54
N THR A 127 -11.39 5.71 -6.70
CA THR A 127 -12.37 5.90 -7.77
C THR A 127 -13.52 4.89 -7.75
N SER A 128 -13.38 3.78 -7.03
CA SER A 128 -14.33 2.68 -6.99
C SER A 128 -15.74 3.11 -6.56
N GLU A 129 -16.76 2.58 -7.26
CA GLU A 129 -18.18 2.71 -6.87
C GLU A 129 -18.51 2.05 -5.53
N TYR A 130 -17.60 1.26 -4.96
CA TYR A 130 -17.74 0.64 -3.65
C TYR A 130 -16.72 1.17 -2.63
N GLY A 131 -15.78 2.01 -3.07
CA GLY A 131 -14.76 2.64 -2.23
C GLY A 131 -15.12 4.08 -1.89
N GLU A 132 -14.21 5.01 -2.20
CA GLU A 132 -14.34 6.42 -1.82
C GLU A 132 -15.14 7.27 -2.82
N LYS A 133 -15.32 6.78 -4.06
CA LYS A 133 -16.12 7.44 -5.12
C LYS A 133 -15.66 8.87 -5.46
N PHE A 134 -14.38 9.16 -5.29
CA PHE A 134 -13.83 10.41 -5.77
C PHE A 134 -13.87 10.46 -7.29
N SER A 135 -13.98 11.67 -7.84
CA SER A 135 -13.80 11.89 -9.27
C SER A 135 -12.41 11.39 -9.74
N PRO A 136 -12.29 10.88 -10.97
CA PRO A 136 -11.00 10.48 -11.53
C PRO A 136 -9.95 11.59 -11.45
N GLU A 137 -10.35 12.85 -11.60
CA GLU A 137 -9.46 14.00 -11.51
C GLU A 137 -8.95 14.23 -10.08
N ALA A 138 -9.80 14.06 -9.06
CA ALA A 138 -9.39 14.16 -7.66
C ALA A 138 -8.47 13.00 -7.25
N ALA A 139 -8.76 11.79 -7.73
CA ALA A 139 -7.90 10.62 -7.50
C ALA A 139 -6.54 10.78 -8.20
N GLN A 140 -6.51 11.25 -9.45
CA GLN A 140 -5.26 11.53 -10.16
C GLN A 140 -4.45 12.61 -9.43
N TYR A 141 -5.09 13.70 -9.00
CA TYR A 141 -4.43 14.71 -8.18
C TYR A 141 -3.82 14.09 -6.91
N ALA A 142 -4.56 13.21 -6.22
CA ALA A 142 -4.04 12.53 -5.05
C ALA A 142 -2.79 11.70 -5.39
N MET A 143 -2.82 10.92 -6.48
CA MET A 143 -1.67 10.09 -6.88
C MET A 143 -0.46 10.90 -7.37
N ASP A 144 -0.68 12.07 -7.94
CA ASP A 144 0.40 12.96 -8.42
C ASP A 144 1.08 13.72 -7.27
N ASN A 145 0.36 13.96 -6.18
CA ASN A 145 0.87 14.69 -5.00
C ASN A 145 1.17 13.76 -3.81
N LEU A 146 1.04 12.45 -3.98
CA LEU A 146 1.33 11.46 -2.95
C LEU A 146 2.81 11.07 -3.02
N GLU A 147 3.58 11.52 -2.03
CA GLU A 147 4.97 11.14 -1.83
C GLU A 147 5.07 9.86 -1.00
N VAL A 148 5.35 8.73 -1.67
CA VAL A 148 5.41 7.40 -1.05
C VAL A 148 6.58 6.61 -1.63
N ASP A 149 7.26 5.87 -0.76
CA ASP A 149 8.19 4.81 -1.16
C ASP A 149 7.38 3.53 -1.47
N TRP A 150 7.16 3.26 -2.75
CA TRP A 150 6.37 2.12 -3.19
C TRP A 150 7.06 0.77 -2.96
N ASN A 151 8.40 0.74 -2.98
CA ASN A 151 9.17 -0.45 -2.63
C ASN A 151 8.95 -0.82 -1.15
N LYS A 152 8.88 0.19 -0.27
CA LYS A 152 8.52 -0.02 1.13
C LYS A 152 7.11 -0.57 1.27
N ASN A 153 6.11 -0.02 0.59
CA ASN A 153 4.75 -0.56 0.63
C ASN A 153 4.71 -2.02 0.15
N ALA A 154 5.38 -2.35 -0.95
CA ALA A 154 5.46 -3.71 -1.46
C ALA A 154 6.08 -4.67 -0.44
N LEU A 155 7.17 -4.26 0.23
CA LEU A 155 7.84 -5.06 1.26
C LEU A 155 6.95 -5.29 2.49
N GLU A 156 6.28 -4.25 3.00
CA GLU A 156 5.38 -4.42 4.15
C GLU A 156 4.17 -5.32 3.79
N LYS A 157 3.66 -5.20 2.56
CA LYS A 157 2.61 -6.09 2.06
C LYS A 157 3.08 -7.53 1.92
N ALA A 158 4.29 -7.73 1.41
CA ALA A 158 4.95 -9.03 1.32
C ALA A 158 5.10 -9.68 2.70
N ARG A 159 5.59 -8.93 3.70
CA ARG A 159 5.69 -9.40 5.09
C ARG A 159 4.34 -9.80 5.65
N SER A 160 3.30 -9.00 5.42
CA SER A 160 1.94 -9.34 5.82
C SER A 160 1.48 -10.68 5.21
N TYR A 161 1.77 -10.96 3.95
CA TYR A 161 1.44 -12.24 3.32
C TYR A 161 2.26 -13.40 3.88
N GLN A 162 3.56 -13.19 4.11
CA GLN A 162 4.43 -14.18 4.72
C GLN A 162 3.94 -14.54 6.14
N ASP A 163 3.63 -13.55 6.96
CA ASP A 163 3.26 -13.75 8.36
C ASP A 163 1.86 -14.34 8.54
N SER A 164 0.88 -13.85 7.76
CA SER A 164 -0.51 -14.25 7.93
C SER A 164 -0.92 -15.48 7.12
N MET A 165 -0.23 -15.75 6.00
CA MET A 165 -0.59 -16.83 5.08
C MET A 165 0.55 -17.82 4.82
N ALA A 166 1.74 -17.63 5.42
CA ALA A 166 2.91 -18.49 5.24
C ALA A 166 3.27 -18.72 3.76
N MET A 167 3.06 -17.71 2.92
CA MET A 167 3.35 -17.79 1.48
C MET A 167 4.86 -17.80 1.21
N SER A 168 5.28 -18.50 0.16
CA SER A 168 6.68 -18.46 -0.31
C SER A 168 6.98 -17.13 -1.01
N PRO A 169 8.26 -16.71 -1.12
CA PRO A 169 8.63 -15.51 -1.86
C PRO A 169 8.10 -15.48 -3.30
N ASP A 170 8.16 -16.60 -4.02
CA ASP A 170 7.62 -16.70 -5.40
C ASP A 170 6.10 -16.48 -5.43
N ALA A 171 5.35 -17.08 -4.51
CA ALA A 171 3.90 -16.89 -4.44
C ALA A 171 3.52 -15.46 -4.04
N ILE A 172 4.34 -14.83 -3.19
CA ILE A 172 4.18 -13.42 -2.82
C ILE A 172 4.43 -12.53 -4.03
N TYR A 173 5.49 -12.76 -4.80
CA TYR A 173 5.75 -12.03 -6.04
C TYR A 173 4.56 -12.10 -7.02
N GLU A 174 4.03 -13.30 -7.26
CA GLU A 174 2.84 -13.49 -8.11
C GLU A 174 1.61 -12.76 -7.56
N GLN A 175 1.40 -12.80 -6.24
CA GLN A 175 0.28 -12.13 -5.60
C GLN A 175 0.40 -10.60 -5.66
N LEU A 176 1.60 -10.06 -5.46
CA LEU A 176 1.85 -8.63 -5.51
C LEU A 176 1.66 -8.08 -6.94
N THR A 177 2.01 -8.85 -7.96
CA THR A 177 1.91 -8.43 -9.38
C THR A 177 0.56 -8.76 -10.03
N SER A 178 -0.24 -9.63 -9.41
CA SER A 178 -1.52 -10.08 -9.97
C SER A 178 -2.48 -8.93 -10.25
N GLU A 179 -3.12 -8.97 -11.43
CA GLU A 179 -4.18 -8.03 -11.84
C GLU A 179 -5.39 -8.03 -10.89
N TYR A 180 -5.62 -9.15 -10.19
CA TYR A 180 -6.68 -9.30 -9.20
C TYR A 180 -6.17 -9.25 -7.75
N GLY A 181 -4.85 -9.07 -7.58
CA GLY A 181 -4.18 -9.01 -6.28
C GLY A 181 -3.85 -7.56 -5.91
N GLU A 182 -2.57 -7.30 -5.70
CA GLU A 182 -2.13 -5.97 -5.24
C GLU A 182 -1.71 -5.02 -6.36
N GLN A 183 -1.47 -5.50 -7.59
CA GLN A 183 -1.10 -4.68 -8.75
C GLN A 183 0.14 -3.77 -8.52
N PHE A 184 1.10 -4.22 -7.72
CA PHE A 184 2.45 -3.62 -7.72
C PHE A 184 3.14 -3.84 -9.06
N THR A 185 4.08 -2.95 -9.38
CA THR A 185 4.95 -3.18 -10.54
C THR A 185 5.83 -4.42 -10.32
N PRO A 186 6.27 -5.11 -11.39
CA PRO A 186 7.20 -6.22 -11.28
C PRO A 186 8.46 -5.86 -10.49
N GLU A 187 8.98 -4.65 -10.67
CA GLU A 187 10.18 -4.17 -9.98
C GLU A 187 9.97 -4.01 -8.47
N GLU A 188 8.84 -3.43 -8.04
CA GLU A 188 8.49 -3.29 -6.62
C GLU A 188 8.23 -4.66 -5.96
N ALA A 189 7.54 -5.56 -6.67
CA ALA A 189 7.28 -6.90 -6.18
C ALA A 189 8.56 -7.74 -6.08
N GLN A 190 9.48 -7.60 -7.05
CA GLN A 190 10.78 -8.27 -7.01
C GLN A 190 11.61 -7.74 -5.84
N TYR A 191 11.67 -6.42 -5.66
CA TYR A 191 12.32 -5.82 -4.51
C TYR A 191 11.77 -6.38 -3.20
N ALA A 192 10.45 -6.48 -3.06
CA ALA A 192 9.83 -7.04 -1.87
C ALA A 192 10.23 -8.49 -1.64
N ALA A 193 10.15 -9.35 -2.66
CA ALA A 193 10.51 -10.77 -2.58
C ALA A 193 11.99 -11.00 -2.23
N ASP A 194 12.90 -10.18 -2.77
CA ASP A 194 14.34 -10.26 -2.51
C ASP A 194 14.71 -9.83 -1.07
N ASN A 195 13.84 -9.11 -0.37
CA ASN A 195 14.09 -8.53 0.94
C ASN A 195 13.22 -9.14 2.07
N LEU A 196 12.54 -10.25 1.80
CA LEU A 196 11.70 -10.98 2.77
C LEU A 196 12.52 -11.66 3.87
#